data_AF-I3W0D7-F1
#
_entry.id   AF-I3W0D7-F1
#
_cell.length_a   1.000
_cell.length_b   1.000
_cell.length_c   1.000
_cell.angle_alpha   90.00
_cell.angle_beta   90.00
_cell.angle_gamma   90.00
#
_symmetry.space_group_name_H-M   'P 1'
#
loop_
_entity.id
_entity.type
_entity.pdbx_description
1 polymer ?
#
loop_
_entity_poly.entity_id
_entity_poly.type
_entity_poly.pdbx_seq_one_letter_code
_entity_poly.pdbx_strand_id
1 'polypeptide(L)' 'MVIYSQEIAHALGFSVSSDGKRATLFDPNLGEFHTHSKALADTIENISSVDGLPLIGVQVFASKIH' A
#
# COMPACT_ATOMS: atom_id res chain seq x y z
N MET A 1 3.07 -1.12 13.59
CA MET A 1 4.03 -2.21 13.32
C MET A 1 4.57 -1.96 11.91
N VAL A 2 5.83 -1.58 11.79
CA VAL A 2 6.48 -1.33 10.49
C VAL A 2 7.27 -2.59 10.16
N ILE A 3 6.96 -3.22 9.02
CA ILE A 3 7.76 -4.34 8.53
C ILE A 3 9.06 -3.74 8.00
N TYR A 4 10.11 -3.78 8.82
CA TYR A 4 11.47 -3.59 8.31
C TYR A 4 11.82 -4.81 7.50
N SER A 5 12.17 -4.60 6.24
CA SER A 5 12.72 -5.67 5.42
C SER A 5 14.19 -5.38 5.17
N GLN A 6 15.00 -6.32 5.66
CA GLN A 6 16.40 -6.44 5.32
C GLN A 6 16.47 -6.96 3.87
N GLU A 7 16.89 -6.08 2.97
CA GLU A 7 17.45 -6.32 1.63
C GLU A 7 16.65 -7.14 0.58
N ILE A 8 15.48 -7.72 0.88
CA ILE A 8 14.77 -8.58 -0.11
C ILE A 8 13.30 -8.19 -0.34
N ALA A 9 12.61 -7.62 0.64
CA ALA A 9 11.23 -7.14 0.49
C ALA A 9 11.12 -5.61 0.64
N HIS A 10 10.12 -5.01 0.01
CA HIS A 10 9.80 -3.58 0.15
C HIS A 10 8.40 -3.43 0.72
N ALA A 11 8.25 -2.63 1.76
CA ALA A 11 6.99 -2.48 2.47
C ALA A 11 6.32 -1.15 2.07
N LEU A 12 5.06 -1.26 1.64
CA LEU A 12 4.17 -0.15 1.33
C LEU A 12 3.09 -0.07 2.42
N GLY A 13 2.63 1.13 2.75
CA GLY A 13 1.47 1.34 3.61
C GLY A 13 0.30 1.88 2.80
N PHE A 14 -0.93 1.42 3.06
CA PHE A 14 -2.12 2.06 2.50
C PHE A 14 -3.19 2.26 3.57
N SER A 15 -4.06 3.24 3.32
CA SER A 15 -5.30 3.44 4.07
C SER A 15 -6.43 3.72 3.10
N VAL A 16 -7.63 3.23 3.44
CA VAL A 16 -8.87 3.55 2.73
C VAL A 16 -9.68 4.50 3.61
N SER A 17 -10.23 5.54 3.02
CA SER A 17 -11.09 6.50 3.72
C SER A 17 -12.32 5.80 4.32
N SER A 18 -12.91 6.39 5.36
CA SER A 18 -14.09 5.85 6.04
C SER A 18 -15.31 5.68 5.12
N ASP A 19 -15.42 6.50 4.07
CA ASP A 19 -16.47 6.38 3.05
C ASP A 19 -16.16 5.34 1.96
N GLY A 20 -14.99 4.69 2.03
CA GLY A 20 -14.55 3.66 1.09
C GLY A 20 -14.23 4.15 -0.32
N LYS A 21 -14.19 5.46 -0.58
CA LYS A 21 -14.04 6.00 -1.95
C LYS A 21 -12.61 6.36 -2.33
N ARG A 22 -11.79 6.71 -1.34
CA ARG A 22 -10.42 7.20 -1.52
C ARG A 22 -9.46 6.23 -0.86
N ALA A 23 -8.29 6.10 -1.44
CA ALA A 23 -7.17 5.43 -0.82
C ALA A 23 -5.95 6.35 -0.85
N THR A 24 -5.19 6.30 0.23
CA THR A 24 -3.86 6.89 0.31
C THR A 24 -2.86 5.74 0.40
N LEU A 25 -1.87 5.75 -0.49
CA LEU A 25 -0.76 4.80 -0.52
C LEU A 25 0.51 5.57 -0.18
N PHE A 26 1.36 5.00 0.65
CA PHE A 26 2.65 5.55 1.03
C PHE A 26 3.74 4.53 0.73
N ASP A 27 4.70 4.97 -0.06
CA ASP A 27 5.92 4.26 -0.35
C ASP A 27 7.10 5.04 0.26
N PRO A 28 7.96 4.42 1.10
CA PRO A 28 9.11 5.11 1.68
C PRO A 28 10.09 5.75 0.67
N ASN A 29 10.17 5.23 -0.55
CA ASN A 29 11.08 5.68 -1.61
C ASN A 29 10.41 6.69 -2.56
N LEU A 30 9.10 6.55 -2.80
CA LEU A 30 8.38 7.34 -3.80
C LEU A 30 7.45 8.41 -3.20
N GLY A 31 7.17 8.34 -1.90
CA GLY A 31 6.29 9.26 -1.20
C GLY A 31 4.83 8.84 -1.20
N GLU A 32 3.93 9.82 -1.15
CA GLU A 32 2.49 9.61 -0.95
C GLU A 32 1.68 9.78 -2.23
N PHE A 33 0.80 8.81 -2.49
CA PHE A 33 -0.11 8.77 -3.63
C PHE A 33 -1.56 8.77 -3.16
N HIS A 34 -2.40 9.49 -3.90
CA HIS A 34 -3.84 9.55 -3.67
C HIS A 34 -4.57 8.97 -4.86
N THR A 35 -5.47 8.02 -4.61
CA THR A 35 -6.23 7.36 -5.68
C THR A 35 -7.66 7.03 -5.23
N HIS A 36 -8.48 6.56 -6.17
CA HIS A 36 -9.74 5.91 -5.85
C HIS A 36 -9.47 4.51 -5.29
N SER A 37 -10.23 4.12 -4.26
CA SER A 37 -10.07 2.80 -3.62
C SER A 37 -10.18 1.63 -4.62
N LYS A 38 -11.01 1.77 -5.66
CA LYS A 38 -11.17 0.78 -6.73
C LYS A 38 -9.90 0.57 -7.58
N ALA A 39 -9.04 1.57 -7.66
CA ALA A 39 -7.79 1.52 -8.42
C ALA A 39 -6.58 1.19 -7.54
N LEU A 40 -6.78 0.94 -6.23
CA LEU A 40 -5.69 0.70 -5.29
C LEU A 40 -4.88 -0.55 -5.63
N ALA A 41 -5.56 -1.64 -6.01
CA ALA A 41 -4.89 -2.89 -6.41
C ALA A 41 -3.99 -2.66 -7.63
N ASP A 42 -4.54 -2.10 -8.71
CA ASP A 42 -3.79 -1.76 -9.92
C ASP A 42 -2.62 -0.82 -9.62
N THR A 43 -2.79 0.13 -8.70
CA THR A 43 -1.71 1.05 -8.31
C THR A 43 -0.57 0.30 -7.61
N ILE A 44 -0.88 -0.62 -6.69
CA ILE A 44 0.12 -1.44 -5.99
C ILE A 44 0.85 -2.35 -6.99
N GLU A 45 0.12 -2.99 -7.89
CA GLU A 45 0.70 -3.87 -8.93
C GLU A 45 1.66 -3.10 -9.83
N ASN A 46 1.29 -1.89 -10.28
CA ASN A 46 2.16 -1.05 -11.12
C ASN A 46 3.46 -0.66 -10.41
N ILE A 47 3.41 -0.25 -9.14
CA ILE A 47 4.62 0.07 -8.36
C ILE A 47 5.50 -1.18 -8.20
N SER A 48 4.88 -2.31 -7.84
CA SER A 48 5.56 -3.60 -7.68
C SER A 48 6.29 -4.04 -8.96
N SER A 49 5.69 -3.79 -10.13
CA SER A 49 6.27 -4.11 -11.44
C SER A 49 7.42 -3.19 -11.83
N VAL A 50 7.37 -1.90 -11.48
CA VAL A 50 8.44 -0.95 -11.80
C VAL A 50 9.71 -1.28 -11.03
N ASP A 51 9.57 -1.69 -9.77
CA ASP A 51 10.71 -2.00 -8.90
C ASP A 51 11.22 -3.44 -9.04
N GLY A 52 10.57 -4.27 -9.88
CA GLY A 52 10.91 -5.68 -10.02
C GLY A 52 10.62 -6.51 -8.76
N LEU A 53 9.73 -6.02 -7.90
CA LEU A 53 9.39 -6.60 -6.61
C LEU A 53 7.93 -7.06 -6.64
N PRO A 54 7.64 -8.31 -7.03
CA PRO A 54 6.26 -8.77 -7.13
C PRO A 54 5.54 -8.69 -5.78
N LEU A 55 4.25 -8.33 -5.82
CA LEU A 55 3.41 -8.33 -4.62
C LEU A 55 3.26 -9.77 -4.07
N ILE A 56 3.88 -10.03 -2.92
CA ILE A 56 3.86 -11.36 -2.27
C ILE A 56 2.75 -11.52 -1.21
N GLY A 57 2.12 -10.43 -0.76
CA GLY A 57 1.07 -10.50 0.24
C GLY A 57 0.58 -9.13 0.72
N VAL A 58 -0.57 -9.14 1.39
CA VAL A 58 -1.19 -7.94 1.99
C VAL A 58 -1.56 -8.26 3.44
N GLN A 59 -1.12 -7.41 4.37
CA GLN A 59 -1.55 -7.46 5.77
C GLN A 59 -2.49 -6.28 6.05
N VAL A 60 -3.74 -6.59 6.38
CA VAL A 60 -4.76 -5.59 6.71
C VAL A 60 -4.93 -5.51 8.22
N PHE A 61 -4.77 -4.32 8.79
CA PHE A 61 -5.10 -4.05 10.18
C PHE A 61 -6.50 -3.46 10.26
N ALA A 62 -7.42 -4.14 10.95
CA ALA A 62 -8.73 -3.58 11.21
C ALA A 62 -8.60 -2.36 12.13
N SER A 63 -8.91 -1.17 11.62
CA SER A 63 -9.12 0.00 12.45
C SER A 63 -10.42 -0.19 13.23
N LYS A 64 -10.33 -0.58 14.50
CA LYS A 64 -11.48 -0.49 15.41
C LYS A 64 -11.72 0.98 15.72
N ILE A 65 -12.55 1.63 14.93
CA ILE A 65 -13.23 2.86 15.36
C ILE A 65 -14.34 2.39 16.30
N HIS A 66 -14.12 2.50 17.61
CA HIS A 66 -15.20 2.53 18.60
C HIS A 66 -15.75 3.96 18.64
#